data_AF-A0A7W7LTQ3-F1
#
_entry.id   AF-A0A7W7LTQ3-F1
#
_cell.length_a   1.000
_cell.length_b   1.000
_cell.length_c   1.000
_cell.angle_alpha   90.00
_cell.angle_beta   90.00
_cell.angle_gamma   90.00
#
_symmetry.space_group_name_H-M   'P 1'
#
loop_
_entity.id
_entity.type
_entity.pdbx_description
1 polymer ?
#
loop_
_entity_poly.entity_id
_entity_poly.type
_entity_poly.pdbx_seq_one_letter_code
_entity_poly.pdbx_strand_id
1 'polypeptide(L)'
;MSEDTTQDRAGLGTRARIDTTEPHSARFWNHFVGGEDHYEVDREVGDQIKDVFPGPNDPVVLTHADALLTSTPEGGTAYLDADPHDPEAVLRAAAGTPGPSRPVALMIL
;
A
#
# COMPACT_ATOMS: atom_id res chain seq x y z
N MET A 1 -0.94 37.77 0.70
CA MET A 1 -0.14 36.62 1.13
C MET A 1 -0.48 36.32 2.59
N SER A 2 -1.61 35.66 2.85
CA SER A 2 -2.07 35.38 4.22
C SER A 2 -2.98 34.16 4.26
N GLU A 3 -2.52 33.02 3.74
CA GLU A 3 -3.21 31.73 3.88
C GLU A 3 -2.15 30.63 4.01
N ASP A 4 -1.37 30.62 5.10
CA ASP A 4 -0.58 29.43 5.48
C ASP A 4 -0.10 29.50 6.94
N THR A 5 -1.03 29.41 7.89
CA THR A 5 -0.70 29.31 9.32
C THR A 5 -1.68 28.40 10.08
N THR A 6 -2.86 28.16 9.49
CA THR A 6 -3.88 27.26 10.04
C THR A 6 -3.54 25.80 9.80
N GLN A 7 -2.92 25.48 8.66
CA GLN A 7 -2.53 24.11 8.30
C GLN A 7 -1.37 23.59 9.17
N ASP A 8 -0.40 24.46 9.46
CA ASP A 8 0.75 24.15 10.32
C ASP A 8 0.35 23.88 11.79
N ARG A 9 -0.56 24.69 12.35
CA ARG A 9 -1.08 24.48 13.71
C ARG A 9 -1.93 23.21 13.85
N ALA A 10 -2.70 22.85 12.82
CA ALA A 10 -3.50 21.63 12.80
C ALA A 10 -2.62 20.36 12.72
N GLY A 11 -1.52 20.42 11.95
CA GLY A 11 -0.53 19.34 11.86
C GLY A 11 0.24 19.13 13.17
N LEU A 12 0.66 20.20 13.84
CA LEU A 12 1.34 20.16 15.14
C LEU A 12 0.44 19.58 16.25
N GLY A 13 -0.85 19.95 16.27
CA GLY A 13 -1.82 19.43 17.25
C GLY A 13 -2.19 17.95 17.03
N THR A 14 -2.05 17.44 15.81
CA THR A 14 -2.27 16.02 15.50
C THR A 14 -1.06 15.19 15.90
N ARG A 15 0.17 15.64 15.60
CA ARG A 15 1.41 14.96 16.03
C ARG A 15 1.54 14.87 17.54
N ALA A 16 1.08 15.87 18.29
CA ALA A 16 1.08 15.86 19.74
C ALA A 16 0.12 14.84 20.39
N ARG A 17 -0.79 14.23 19.62
CA ARG A 17 -1.76 13.23 20.10
C ARG A 17 -1.42 11.78 19.73
N ILE A 18 -0.38 11.56 18.94
CA ILE A 18 0.00 10.24 18.47
C ILE A 18 0.99 9.64 19.48
N ASP A 19 0.64 8.51 20.08
CA ASP A 19 1.59 7.73 20.86
C ASP A 19 2.59 7.06 19.90
N THR A 20 3.85 7.41 20.03
CA THR A 20 4.95 6.93 19.18
C THR A 20 5.75 5.81 19.85
N THR A 21 5.36 5.41 21.06
CA THR A 21 6.02 4.38 21.87
C THR A 21 5.30 3.04 21.82
N GLU A 22 4.04 3.02 21.38
CA GLU A 22 3.25 1.81 21.14
C GLU A 22 3.13 1.55 19.63
N PRO A 23 3.32 0.33 19.12
CA PRO A 23 3.19 0.03 17.69
C PRO A 23 1.74 0.15 17.22
N HIS A 24 1.53 0.64 15.99
CA HIS A 24 0.21 0.78 15.39
C HIS A 24 0.13 0.06 14.04
N SER A 25 -0.94 -0.71 13.81
CA SER A 25 -1.08 -1.56 12.61
C SER A 25 -0.91 -0.81 11.29
N ALA A 26 -1.50 0.39 11.17
CA ALA A 26 -1.35 1.21 9.96
C ALA A 26 0.10 1.69 9.72
N ARG A 27 0.84 2.04 10.79
CA ARG A 27 2.24 2.49 10.68
C ARG A 27 3.18 1.33 10.41
N PHE A 28 2.90 0.19 11.04
CA PHE A 28 3.52 -1.09 10.72
C PHE A 28 3.37 -1.40 9.22
N TRP A 29 2.13 -1.38 8.69
CA TRP A 29 1.88 -1.65 7.27
C TRP A 29 2.61 -0.67 6.36
N ASN A 30 2.62 0.60 6.73
CA ASN A 30 3.33 1.63 5.99
C ASN A 30 4.85 1.36 5.91
N HIS A 31 5.51 0.97 7.01
CA HIS A 31 6.91 0.48 6.97
C HIS A 31 7.07 -0.77 6.10
N PHE A 32 6.12 -1.70 6.21
CA PHE A 32 6.16 -2.98 5.51
C PHE A 32 6.17 -2.83 3.98
N VAL A 33 5.49 -1.82 3.45
CA VAL A 33 5.44 -1.46 2.02
C VAL A 33 6.46 -0.38 1.62
N GLY A 34 7.38 -0.01 2.52
CA GLY A 34 8.46 0.95 2.25
C GLY A 34 8.09 2.43 2.37
N GLY A 35 6.93 2.77 2.93
CA GLY A 35 6.54 4.16 3.23
C GLY A 35 7.26 4.71 4.47
N GLU A 36 7.26 6.04 4.62
CA GLU A 36 8.05 6.76 5.65
C GLU A 36 7.27 7.16 6.92
N ASP A 37 5.94 7.17 6.86
CA ASP A 37 5.03 7.48 7.97
C ASP A 37 4.97 6.37 9.06
N HIS A 38 6.06 6.17 9.78
CA HIS A 38 6.17 5.19 10.86
C HIS A 38 7.23 5.61 11.89
N TYR A 39 7.19 5.04 13.10
CA TYR A 39 8.18 5.27 14.15
C TYR A 39 9.06 4.03 14.37
N GLU A 40 10.08 4.17 15.23
CA GLU A 40 11.04 3.10 15.52
C GLU A 40 10.37 1.83 16.04
N VAL A 41 9.41 1.96 16.96
CA VAL A 41 8.65 0.83 17.49
C VAL A 41 7.87 0.06 16.41
N ASP A 42 7.38 0.77 15.37
CA ASP A 42 6.67 0.13 14.25
C ASP A 42 7.66 -0.61 13.33
N ARG A 43 8.89 -0.09 13.16
CA ARG A 43 9.95 -0.76 12.39
C ARG A 43 10.43 -2.03 13.07
N GLU A 44 10.66 -1.97 14.38
CA GLU A 44 11.12 -3.14 15.14
C GLU A 44 10.12 -4.30 15.05
N VAL A 45 8.83 -4.02 15.25
CA VAL A 45 7.77 -5.02 15.06
C VAL A 45 7.68 -5.44 13.59
N GLY A 46 7.82 -4.48 12.68
CA GLY A 46 7.90 -4.68 11.24
C GLY A 46 8.93 -5.74 10.84
N ASP A 47 10.15 -5.55 11.29
CA ASP A 47 11.30 -6.39 10.93
C ASP A 47 11.19 -7.78 11.59
N GLN A 48 10.69 -7.86 12.83
CA GLN A 48 10.37 -9.14 13.47
C GLN A 48 9.30 -9.94 12.71
N ILE A 49 8.29 -9.27 12.16
CA ILE A 49 7.26 -9.93 11.36
C ILE A 49 7.81 -10.38 10.00
N LYS A 50 8.71 -9.61 9.37
CA LYS A 50 9.35 -9.99 8.10
C LYS A 50 10.09 -11.33 8.17
N ASP A 51 10.65 -11.67 9.33
CA ASP A 51 11.31 -12.97 9.56
C ASP A 51 10.34 -14.16 9.47
N VAL A 52 9.04 -13.94 9.72
CA VAL A 52 7.99 -14.98 9.71
C VAL A 52 7.13 -14.91 8.46
N PHE A 53 6.85 -13.70 7.98
CA PHE A 53 6.07 -13.39 6.79
C PHE A 53 6.86 -12.39 5.92
N PRO A 54 7.57 -12.87 4.88
CA PRO A 54 8.43 -12.03 4.04
C PRO A 54 7.67 -10.89 3.33
N GLY A 55 6.35 -11.05 3.16
CA GLY A 55 5.45 -9.99 2.74
C GLY A 55 4.64 -10.30 1.49
N PRO A 56 3.92 -9.30 0.96
CA PRO A 56 3.04 -9.49 -0.20
C PRO A 56 3.76 -9.88 -1.49
N ASN A 57 5.09 -9.66 -1.55
CA ASN A 57 5.93 -10.03 -2.70
C ASN A 57 6.54 -11.44 -2.55
N ASP A 58 6.08 -12.25 -1.59
CA ASP A 58 6.50 -13.63 -1.47
C ASP A 58 5.99 -14.45 -2.68
N PRO A 59 6.83 -15.27 -3.33
CA PRO A 59 6.42 -16.11 -4.47
C PRO A 59 5.20 -17.02 -4.21
N VAL A 60 4.91 -17.36 -2.95
CA VAL A 60 3.71 -18.11 -2.57
C VAL A 60 2.42 -17.34 -2.87
N VAL A 61 2.46 -16.01 -2.79
CA VAL A 61 1.31 -15.14 -3.10
C VAL A 61 0.93 -15.25 -4.56
N LEU A 62 1.92 -15.20 -5.46
CA LEU A 62 1.70 -15.36 -6.90
C LEU A 62 1.12 -16.75 -7.23
N THR A 63 1.63 -17.79 -6.58
CA THR A 63 1.13 -19.17 -6.76
C THR A 63 -0.35 -19.29 -6.37
N HIS A 64 -0.78 -18.62 -5.28
CA HIS A 64 -2.17 -18.62 -4.86
C HIS A 64 -3.05 -17.69 -5.70
N ALA A 65 -2.51 -16.56 -6.16
CA ALA A 65 -3.24 -15.62 -7.01
C ALA A 65 -3.74 -16.32 -8.29
N ASP A 66 -2.86 -17.06 -8.99
CA ASP A 66 -3.26 -17.81 -10.19
C ASP A 66 -4.43 -18.77 -9.95
N ALA A 67 -4.48 -19.41 -8.78
CA ALA A 67 -5.55 -20.33 -8.42
C ALA A 67 -6.87 -19.62 -8.05
N LEU A 68 -6.80 -18.37 -7.58
CA LEU A 68 -7.94 -17.60 -7.06
C LEU A 68 -8.51 -16.59 -8.06
N LEU A 69 -7.76 -16.21 -9.10
CA LEU A 69 -8.17 -15.24 -10.13
C LEU A 69 -9.11 -15.87 -11.19
N THR A 70 -10.15 -16.55 -10.73
CA THR A 70 -11.20 -17.05 -11.61
C THR A 70 -12.26 -15.96 -11.84
N SER A 71 -12.39 -15.48 -13.07
CA SER A 71 -13.44 -14.51 -13.45
C SER A 71 -14.53 -15.14 -14.32
N THR A 72 -15.66 -14.45 -14.46
CA THR A 72 -16.68 -14.81 -15.46
C THR A 72 -16.22 -14.39 -16.86
N PRO A 73 -16.82 -14.93 -17.95
CA PRO A 73 -16.48 -14.53 -19.32
C PRO A 73 -16.66 -13.04 -19.62
N GLU A 74 -17.54 -12.35 -18.89
CA GLU A 74 -17.85 -10.93 -19.04
C GLU A 74 -16.90 -10.03 -18.25
N GLY A 75 -16.12 -10.59 -17.32
CA GLY A 75 -15.18 -9.87 -16.45
C GLY A 75 -13.75 -10.37 -16.58
N GLY A 76 -12.81 -9.60 -16.04
CA GLY A 76 -11.40 -9.98 -16.00
C GLY A 76 -10.79 -9.61 -14.65
N THR A 77 -9.99 -10.52 -14.10
CA THR A 77 -9.18 -10.29 -12.90
C THR A 77 -7.74 -10.66 -13.24
N ALA A 78 -6.80 -9.79 -12.91
CA ALA A 78 -5.38 -10.01 -13.09
C ALA A 78 -4.63 -9.61 -11.82
N TYR A 79 -3.56 -10.33 -11.50
CA TYR A 79 -2.60 -9.95 -10.47
C TYR A 79 -1.30 -9.53 -11.13
N LEU A 80 -0.67 -8.51 -10.57
CA LEU A 80 0.60 -7.98 -11.01
C LEU A 80 1.54 -8.01 -9.80
N ASP A 81 2.60 -8.79 -9.91
CA ASP A 81 3.76 -8.66 -9.03
C ASP A 81 4.57 -7.45 -9.51
N ALA A 82 4.29 -6.29 -8.92
CA ALA A 82 4.88 -5.02 -9.32
C ALA A 82 5.14 -4.16 -8.08
N ASP A 83 6.21 -3.36 -8.14
CA ASP A 83 6.46 -2.34 -7.14
C ASP A 83 5.38 -1.25 -7.23
N PRO A 84 4.58 -1.01 -6.18
CA PRO A 84 3.55 0.03 -6.19
C PRO A 84 4.15 1.45 -6.32
N HIS A 85 5.44 1.63 -6.03
CA HIS A 85 6.13 2.90 -6.19
C HIS A 85 6.60 3.16 -7.63
N ASP A 86 6.43 2.20 -8.55
CA ASP A 86 6.64 2.36 -10.00
C ASP A 86 5.28 2.37 -10.75
N PRO A 87 4.56 3.50 -10.77
CA PRO A 87 3.25 3.58 -11.40
C PRO A 87 3.29 3.35 -12.92
N GLU A 88 4.40 3.67 -13.58
CA GLU A 88 4.54 3.48 -15.03
C GLU A 88 4.63 2.00 -15.40
N ALA A 89 5.32 1.19 -14.58
CA ALA A 89 5.31 -0.26 -14.73
C ALA A 89 3.92 -0.85 -14.55
N VAL A 90 3.18 -0.40 -13.52
CA VAL A 90 1.80 -0.84 -13.24
C VAL A 90 0.88 -0.51 -14.41
N LEU A 91 0.91 0.73 -14.91
CA LEU A 91 0.06 1.17 -16.03
C LEU A 91 0.37 0.39 -17.32
N ARG A 92 1.65 0.15 -17.61
CA ARG A 92 2.07 -0.63 -18.78
C ARG A 92 1.54 -2.06 -18.72
N ALA A 93 1.58 -2.68 -17.55
CA ALA A 93 1.08 -4.03 -17.36
C ALA A 93 -0.46 -4.08 -17.42
N ALA A 94 -1.14 -3.07 -16.89
CA ALA A 94 -2.60 -2.94 -16.94
C ALA A 94 -3.16 -2.70 -18.35
N ALA A 95 -2.36 -2.17 -19.29
CA ALA A 95 -2.79 -1.86 -20.65
C ALA A 95 -3.37 -3.05 -21.45
N GLY A 96 -3.07 -4.29 -21.03
CA GLY A 96 -3.62 -5.52 -21.63
C GLY A 96 -5.04 -5.87 -21.16
N THR A 97 -5.59 -5.19 -20.15
CA THR A 97 -6.95 -5.43 -19.65
C THR A 97 -8.01 -4.60 -20.38
N PRO A 98 -9.26 -5.09 -20.50
CA PRO A 98 -10.31 -4.37 -21.22
C PRO A 98 -10.64 -2.99 -20.62
N GLY A 99 -10.05 -1.94 -21.20
CA GLY A 99 -10.67 -0.64 -21.42
C GLY A 99 -10.61 0.42 -20.30
N PRO A 100 -9.57 1.30 -20.30
CA PRO A 100 -9.52 2.57 -19.56
C PRO A 100 -10.40 3.70 -20.16
N SER A 101 -11.23 3.41 -21.17
CA SER A 101 -12.14 4.36 -21.81
C SER A 101 -13.44 4.61 -21.06
N ARG A 102 -13.65 3.89 -19.94
CA ARG A 102 -14.67 4.15 -18.93
C ARG A 102 -13.99 4.52 -17.61
N PRO A 103 -14.64 5.29 -16.72
CA PRO A 103 -14.07 5.62 -15.41
C PRO A 103 -13.64 4.35 -14.67
N VAL A 104 -12.39 4.35 -14.19
CA VAL A 104 -11.82 3.24 -13.41
C VAL A 104 -11.81 3.67 -11.94
N ALA A 105 -12.25 2.78 -11.06
CA ALA A 105 -12.09 2.97 -9.62
C ALA A 105 -10.72 2.41 -9.20
N LEU A 106 -9.89 3.24 -8.56
CA LEU A 106 -8.67 2.81 -7.90
C LEU A 106 -8.97 2.64 -6.41
N MET A 107 -8.62 1.48 -5.87
CA MET A 107 -8.68 1.21 -4.43
C MET A 107 -7.28 0.82 -3.97
N ILE A 108 -6.71 1.63 -3.09
CA ILE A 108 -5.47 1.33 -2.36
C ILE A 108 -5.90 1.06 -0.93
N LEU A 109 -5.56 -0.12 -0.41
CA LEU A 109 -5.93 -0.59 0.93
C LEU A 109 -4.77 -0.40 1.91
#